data_AF-A0A1J4WAJ6-F1
#
_entry.id   AF-A0A1J4WAJ6-F1
#
_cell.length_a   1.000
_cell.length_b   1.000
_cell.length_c   1.000
_cell.angle_alpha   90.00
_cell.angle_beta   90.00
_cell.angle_gamma   90.00
#
_symmetry.space_group_name_H-M   'P 1'
#
loop_
_entity.id
_entity.type
_entity.pdbx_description
1 polymer ?
#
loop_
_entity_poly.entity_id
_entity_poly.type
_entity_poly.pdbx_seq_one_letter_code
_entity_poly.pdbx_strand_id
1 'polypeptide(L)'
;MDIYLIVLQISVLLFSVTIHEVSHGLMAERLGDGTAKRAGRLTLNPLKHLDLVGSFFVPLALFLLNTGFIIGWAKPVPVNPWNLRDKKYGEAKVAVAGPLSNLIVALFFGLILRFVHLPYPWFGAVSTVFVFIVLINLVLAVFNLTPLPPFDGSHILFAFLGGKAKEAQVFLTRYSFALLFLYIFLIFPLISPIVSFLFNFITGL
;
A
#
# COMPACT_ATOMS: atom_id res chain seq x y z
N MET A 1 -14.36 11.89 -15.71
CA MET A 1 -13.14 12.30 -14.96
C MET A 1 -12.15 12.82 -15.98
N ASP A 2 -11.51 13.96 -15.73
CA ASP A 2 -10.50 14.50 -16.64
C ASP A 2 -9.32 13.53 -16.75
N ILE A 3 -8.88 13.23 -17.98
CA ILE A 3 -7.81 12.27 -18.26
C ILE A 3 -6.51 12.65 -17.54
N TYR A 4 -6.26 13.95 -17.37
CA TYR A 4 -5.11 14.46 -16.64
C TYR A 4 -5.10 14.03 -15.17
N LEU A 5 -6.27 14.03 -14.52
CA LEU A 5 -6.38 13.62 -13.11
C LEU A 5 -6.17 12.11 -12.95
N ILE A 6 -6.66 11.31 -13.90
CA ILE A 6 -6.46 9.85 -13.89
C ILE A 6 -4.97 9.54 -14.02
N VAL A 7 -4.28 10.14 -14.99
CA VAL A 7 -2.84 9.93 -15.21
C VAL A 7 -2.04 10.35 -13.97
N LEU A 8 -2.40 11.48 -13.35
CA LEU A 8 -1.78 11.94 -12.12
C LEU A 8 -1.98 10.95 -10.96
N GLN A 9 -3.22 10.51 -10.71
CA GLN A 9 -3.54 9.55 -9.66
C GLN A 9 -2.80 8.22 -9.85
N ILE A 10 -2.78 7.69 -11.09
CA ILE A 10 -2.04 6.46 -11.41
C ILE A 10 -0.55 6.66 -11.16
N SER A 11 0.02 7.79 -11.57
CA SER A 11 1.44 8.08 -11.35
C SER A 11 1.77 8.10 -9.85
N VAL A 12 0.98 8.82 -9.06
CA VAL A 12 1.13 8.88 -7.60
C VAL A 12 0.98 7.49 -6.98
N LEU A 13 -0.01 6.70 -7.41
CA LEU A 13 -0.23 5.33 -6.94
C LEU A 13 0.98 4.45 -7.21
N LEU A 14 1.53 4.48 -8.43
CA LEU A 14 2.68 3.65 -8.81
C LEU A 14 3.91 3.95 -7.96
N PHE A 15 4.22 5.23 -7.73
CA PHE A 15 5.31 5.61 -6.84
C PHE A 15 5.03 5.25 -5.38
N SER A 16 3.79 5.42 -4.91
CA SER A 16 3.41 5.11 -3.53
C SER A 16 3.51 3.61 -3.23
N VAL A 17 3.06 2.75 -4.16
CA VAL A 17 3.23 1.29 -4.06
C VAL A 17 4.70 0.90 -4.19
N THR A 18 5.47 1.57 -5.04
CA THR A 18 6.91 1.30 -5.16
C THR A 18 7.65 1.60 -3.85
N ILE A 19 7.37 2.73 -3.20
CA ILE A 19 7.96 3.08 -1.91
C ILE A 19 7.57 2.06 -0.84
N HIS A 20 6.30 1.63 -0.83
CA HIS A 20 5.79 0.59 0.06
C HIS A 20 6.56 -0.73 -0.08
N GLU A 21 6.64 -1.25 -1.31
CA GLU A 21 7.32 -2.51 -1.62
C GLU A 21 8.83 -2.48 -1.34
N VAL A 22 9.49 -1.37 -1.72
CA VAL A 22 10.91 -1.18 -1.41
C VAL A 22 11.14 -1.12 0.10
N SER A 23 10.20 -0.55 0.87
CA SER A 23 10.32 -0.48 2.33
C SER A 23 10.25 -1.87 2.99
N HIS A 24 9.40 -2.78 2.50
CA HIS A 24 9.44 -4.19 2.91
C HIS A 24 10.81 -4.80 2.64
N GLY A 25 11.32 -4.65 1.42
CA GLY A 25 12.60 -5.20 1.01
C GLY A 25 13.79 -4.64 1.79
N LEU A 26 13.80 -3.34 2.09
CA LEU A 26 14.83 -2.69 2.89
C LEU A 26 14.80 -3.19 4.34
N MET A 27 13.60 -3.36 4.93
CA MET A 27 13.48 -3.93 6.27
C MET A 27 13.93 -5.40 6.29
N ALA A 28 13.54 -6.19 5.28
CA ALA A 28 13.99 -7.57 5.14
C ALA A 28 15.52 -7.66 5.04
N GLU A 29 16.16 -6.80 4.23
CA GLU A 29 17.62 -6.73 4.11
C GLU A 29 18.27 -6.38 5.46
N ARG A 30 17.76 -5.37 6.16
CA ARG A 30 18.26 -4.99 7.50
C ARG A 30 18.13 -6.12 8.52
N LEU A 31 17.11 -6.95 8.38
CA LEU A 31 16.88 -8.14 9.20
C LEU A 31 17.67 -9.37 8.72
N GLY A 32 18.48 -9.26 7.66
CA GLY A 32 19.37 -10.32 7.18
C GLY A 32 18.92 -11.01 5.88
N ASP A 33 17.74 -10.69 5.34
CA ASP A 33 17.25 -11.26 4.09
C ASP A 33 17.61 -10.41 2.86
N GLY A 34 18.70 -10.77 2.18
CA GLY A 34 19.14 -10.11 0.95
C GLY A 34 18.38 -10.49 -0.33
N THR A 35 17.26 -11.23 -0.25
CA THR A 35 16.57 -11.79 -1.43
C THR A 35 16.11 -10.69 -2.40
N ALA A 36 15.43 -9.66 -1.90
CA ALA A 36 14.98 -8.51 -2.69
C ALA A 36 16.13 -7.81 -3.43
N LYS A 37 17.27 -7.63 -2.76
CA LYS A 37 18.46 -6.97 -3.30
C LYS A 37 19.08 -7.78 -4.43
N ARG A 38 19.29 -9.09 -4.22
CA ARG A 38 19.84 -10.00 -5.25
C ARG A 38 18.93 -10.10 -6.46
N ALA A 39 17.61 -10.01 -6.26
CA ALA A 39 16.62 -9.95 -7.34
C ALA A 39 16.59 -8.59 -8.06
N GLY A 40 17.37 -7.59 -7.63
CA GLY A 40 17.39 -6.25 -8.23
C GLY A 40 16.10 -5.46 -8.03
N ARG A 41 15.31 -5.81 -7.01
CA ARG A 41 13.97 -5.26 -6.71
C ARG A 41 14.00 -4.09 -5.72
N LEU A 42 15.12 -3.83 -5.04
CA LEU A 42 15.33 -2.64 -4.22
C LEU A 42 15.62 -1.41 -5.09
N THR A 43 14.61 -0.93 -5.82
CA THR A 43 14.72 0.23 -6.70
C THR A 43 13.43 1.04 -6.69
N LEU A 44 13.55 2.36 -6.78
CA LEU A 44 12.41 3.27 -6.92
C LEU A 44 11.89 3.40 -8.36
N ASN A 45 12.39 2.56 -9.29
CA ASN A 45 11.82 2.47 -10.63
C ASN A 45 10.49 1.67 -10.59
N PRO A 46 9.32 2.32 -10.77
CA PRO A 46 8.02 1.66 -10.63
C PRO A 46 7.82 0.55 -11.66
N LEU A 47 8.46 0.65 -12.83
CA LEU A 47 8.35 -0.37 -13.89
C LEU A 47 8.84 -1.74 -13.43
N LYS A 48 9.79 -1.80 -12.49
CA LYS A 48 10.25 -3.09 -11.96
C LYS A 48 9.21 -3.76 -11.08
N HIS A 49 8.26 -3.00 -10.52
CA HIS A 49 7.23 -3.45 -9.58
C HIS A 49 5.87 -3.67 -10.25
N LEU A 50 5.77 -3.48 -11.56
CA LEU A 50 4.55 -3.79 -12.30
C LEU A 50 4.45 -5.30 -12.55
N ASP A 51 3.24 -5.81 -12.44
CA ASP A 51 2.87 -7.12 -12.96
C ASP A 51 2.10 -6.92 -14.27
N LEU A 52 2.53 -7.52 -15.38
CA LEU A 52 1.86 -7.27 -16.67
C LEU A 52 0.39 -7.72 -16.66
N VAL A 53 0.08 -8.81 -15.96
CA VAL A 53 -1.30 -9.31 -15.87
C VAL A 53 -2.11 -8.41 -14.94
N GLY A 54 -1.66 -8.25 -13.70
CA GLY A 54 -2.36 -7.52 -12.66
C GLY A 54 -2.41 -6.00 -12.87
N SER A 55 -1.37 -5.40 -13.41
CA SER A 55 -1.26 -3.95 -13.57
C SER A 55 -1.71 -3.43 -14.94
N PHE A 56 -1.85 -4.31 -15.96
CA PHE A 56 -2.25 -3.90 -17.31
C PHE A 56 -3.43 -4.71 -17.86
N PHE A 57 -3.29 -6.02 -18.03
CA PHE A 57 -4.33 -6.82 -18.69
C PHE A 57 -5.64 -6.89 -17.90
N VAL A 58 -5.57 -7.03 -16.58
CA VAL A 58 -6.78 -7.09 -15.73
C VAL A 58 -7.53 -5.74 -15.74
N PRO A 59 -6.88 -4.59 -15.46
CA PRO A 59 -7.52 -3.29 -15.62
C PRO A 59 -8.13 -3.06 -17.00
N LEU A 60 -7.40 -3.43 -18.07
CA LEU A 60 -7.86 -3.27 -19.45
C LEU A 60 -9.11 -4.12 -19.74
N ALA A 61 -9.12 -5.39 -19.32
CA ALA A 61 -10.26 -6.26 -19.49
C ALA A 61 -11.49 -5.73 -18.74
N LEU A 62 -11.33 -5.29 -17.48
CA LEU A 62 -12.42 -4.70 -16.69
C LEU A 62 -12.98 -3.42 -17.32
N PHE A 63 -12.09 -2.57 -17.87
CA PHE A 63 -12.49 -1.38 -18.61
C PHE A 63 -13.30 -1.72 -19.87
N LEU A 64 -12.82 -2.66 -20.69
CA LEU A 64 -13.51 -3.10 -21.92
C LEU A 64 -14.85 -3.77 -21.63
N LEU A 65 -14.96 -4.49 -20.52
CA LEU A 65 -16.19 -5.14 -20.07
C LEU A 65 -17.16 -4.18 -19.36
N ASN A 66 -16.76 -2.92 -19.14
CA ASN A 66 -17.55 -1.87 -18.50
C ASN A 66 -18.15 -2.32 -17.15
N THR A 67 -17.36 -3.03 -16.35
CA THR A 67 -17.79 -3.61 -15.06
C THR A 67 -18.08 -2.57 -13.98
N GLY A 68 -17.75 -1.29 -14.23
CA GLY A 68 -17.93 -0.19 -13.29
C GLY A 68 -16.86 -0.12 -12.18
N PHE A 69 -15.92 -1.06 -12.14
CA PHE A 69 -14.80 -1.06 -11.20
C PHE A 69 -13.52 -1.57 -11.88
N ILE A 70 -12.37 -0.99 -11.49
CA ILE A 70 -11.05 -1.37 -12.02
C ILE A 70 -10.21 -1.88 -10.86
N ILE A 71 -9.69 -3.11 -10.99
CA ILE A 71 -8.79 -3.73 -10.02
C ILE A 71 -7.45 -3.93 -10.71
N GLY A 72 -6.37 -3.66 -9.98
CA GLY A 72 -5.03 -4.07 -10.36
C GLY A 72 -4.14 -4.24 -9.14
N TRP A 73 -3.04 -4.95 -9.32
CA TRP A 73 -2.05 -5.18 -8.27
C TRP A 73 -0.63 -5.01 -8.82
N ALA A 74 0.30 -4.67 -7.94
CA ALA A 74 1.71 -4.64 -8.22
C ALA A 74 2.34 -6.01 -7.98
N LYS A 75 3.51 -6.24 -8.57
CA LYS A 75 4.36 -7.38 -8.27
C LYS A 75 5.08 -7.11 -6.95
N PRO A 76 4.87 -7.92 -5.90
CA PRO A 76 5.50 -7.67 -4.61
C PRO A 76 7.02 -7.88 -4.65
N VAL A 77 7.73 -7.34 -3.68
CA VAL A 77 9.16 -7.59 -3.46
C VAL A 77 9.35 -8.95 -2.76
N PRO A 78 10.24 -9.82 -3.24
CA PRO A 78 10.41 -11.14 -2.64
C PRO A 78 11.09 -11.02 -1.26
N VAL A 79 10.45 -11.60 -0.26
CA VAL A 79 10.96 -11.73 1.11
C VAL A 79 11.01 -13.21 1.47
N ASN A 80 12.12 -13.66 2.04
CA ASN A 80 12.31 -15.00 2.56
C ASN A 80 12.38 -14.98 4.09
N PRO A 81 11.29 -15.38 4.79
CA PRO A 81 11.26 -15.42 6.25
C PRO A 81 12.35 -16.29 6.89
N TRP A 82 12.82 -17.33 6.18
CA TRP A 82 13.87 -18.21 6.65
C TRP A 82 15.25 -17.54 6.74
N ASN A 83 15.44 -16.41 6.05
CA ASN A 83 16.68 -15.63 6.13
C ASN A 83 16.65 -14.55 7.24
N LEU A 84 15.47 -14.23 7.79
CA LEU A 84 15.34 -13.19 8.81
C LEU A 84 16.04 -13.62 10.11
N ARG A 85 16.85 -12.74 10.69
CA ARG A 85 17.52 -12.96 11.99
C ARG A 85 16.52 -13.05 13.13
N ASP A 86 15.50 -12.19 13.10
CA ASP A 86 14.40 -12.23 14.07
C ASP A 86 13.33 -13.21 13.61
N LYS A 87 13.36 -14.43 14.16
CA LYS A 87 12.42 -15.51 13.82
C LYS A 87 11.03 -15.33 14.39
N LYS A 88 10.86 -14.44 15.38
CA LYS A 88 9.58 -14.28 16.09
C LYS A 88 8.80 -13.09 15.54
N TYR A 89 9.45 -11.95 15.38
CA TYR A 89 8.81 -10.71 14.95
C TYR A 89 9.38 -10.15 13.65
N GLY A 90 10.29 -10.85 12.98
CA GLY A 90 10.89 -10.40 11.73
C GLY A 90 9.83 -10.16 10.65
N GLU A 91 8.90 -11.10 10.47
CA GLU A 91 7.80 -10.94 9.51
C GLU A 91 6.92 -9.73 9.83
N ALA A 92 6.55 -9.51 11.10
CA ALA A 92 5.78 -8.34 11.51
C ALA A 92 6.52 -7.03 11.25
N LYS A 93 7.84 -6.97 11.52
CA LYS A 93 8.66 -5.78 11.25
C LYS A 93 8.71 -5.48 9.75
N VAL A 94 8.87 -6.51 8.91
CA VAL A 94 8.81 -6.36 7.46
C VAL A 94 7.43 -5.87 7.05
N ALA A 95 6.36 -6.52 7.50
CA ALA A 95 4.98 -6.16 7.17
C ALA A 95 4.61 -4.72 7.57
N VAL A 96 5.08 -4.23 8.73
CA VAL A 96 4.85 -2.82 9.14
C VAL A 96 5.61 -1.83 8.25
N ALA A 97 6.74 -2.21 7.66
CA ALA A 97 7.60 -1.27 6.95
C ALA A 97 6.92 -0.62 5.74
N GLY A 98 6.10 -1.37 4.98
CA GLY A 98 5.30 -0.84 3.88
C GLY A 98 4.33 0.24 4.34
N PRO A 99 3.30 -0.08 5.16
CA PRO A 99 2.31 0.87 5.63
C PRO A 99 2.92 2.07 6.36
N LEU A 100 3.97 1.86 7.15
CA LEU A 100 4.67 2.95 7.84
C LEU A 100 5.32 3.91 6.85
N SER A 101 5.89 3.43 5.75
CA SER A 101 6.46 4.29 4.71
C SER A 101 5.39 5.17 4.05
N ASN A 102 4.20 4.62 3.77
CA ASN A 102 3.10 5.40 3.24
C ASN A 102 2.61 6.45 4.26
N LEU A 103 2.50 6.09 5.55
CA LEU A 103 2.15 7.08 6.58
C LEU A 103 3.18 8.22 6.65
N ILE A 104 4.47 7.92 6.53
CA ILE A 104 5.53 8.94 6.50
C ILE A 104 5.39 9.86 5.28
N VAL A 105 5.12 9.29 4.10
CA VAL A 105 4.88 10.08 2.87
C VAL A 105 3.64 10.96 3.03
N ALA A 106 2.54 10.41 3.51
CA ALA A 106 1.30 11.16 3.75
C ALA A 106 1.52 12.30 4.77
N LEU A 107 2.24 12.03 5.86
CA LEU A 107 2.56 13.04 6.85
C LEU A 107 3.43 14.14 6.25
N PHE A 108 4.49 13.79 5.52
CA PHE A 108 5.39 14.78 4.92
C PHE A 108 4.66 15.73 3.97
N PHE A 109 3.92 15.21 2.98
CA PHE A 109 3.20 16.04 2.02
C PHE A 109 1.99 16.76 2.64
N GLY A 110 1.33 16.14 3.63
CA GLY A 110 0.20 16.75 4.30
C GLY A 110 0.60 17.90 5.22
N LEU A 111 1.75 17.82 5.90
CA LEU A 111 2.30 18.94 6.68
C LEU A 111 2.75 20.09 5.76
N ILE A 112 3.29 19.79 4.59
CA ILE A 112 3.58 20.81 3.58
C ILE A 112 2.28 21.50 3.16
N LEU A 113 1.23 20.73 2.82
CA LEU A 113 -0.07 21.27 2.44
C LEU A 113 -0.69 22.16 3.54
N ARG A 114 -0.49 21.80 4.81
CA ARG A 114 -1.03 22.53 5.97
C ARG A 114 -0.32 23.84 6.25
N PHE A 115 1.01 23.86 6.18
CA PHE A 115 1.82 24.97 6.70
C PHE A 115 2.50 25.81 5.61
N VAL A 116 2.68 25.27 4.41
CA VAL A 116 3.34 25.96 3.30
C VAL A 116 2.30 26.64 2.41
N HIS A 117 2.32 27.96 2.43
CA HIS A 117 1.45 28.77 1.59
C HIS A 117 2.10 28.96 0.23
N LEU A 118 1.57 28.29 -0.79
CA LEU A 118 2.06 28.43 -2.16
C LEU A 118 1.49 29.70 -2.82
N PRO A 119 2.32 30.51 -3.50
CA PRO A 119 1.83 31.67 -4.23
C PRO A 119 1.02 31.26 -5.46
N TYR A 120 0.09 32.10 -5.87
CA TYR A 120 -0.57 31.99 -7.17
C TYR A 120 0.46 32.11 -8.31
N PRO A 121 0.36 31.33 -9.40
CA PRO A 121 -0.69 30.37 -9.77
C PRO A 121 -0.45 28.92 -9.28
N TRP A 122 0.65 28.65 -8.57
CA TRP A 122 1.07 27.30 -8.19
C TRP A 122 0.16 26.64 -7.17
N PHE A 123 -0.56 27.44 -6.37
CA PHE A 123 -1.44 26.97 -5.31
C PHE A 123 -2.43 25.89 -5.76
N GLY A 124 -3.10 26.05 -6.92
CA GLY A 124 -4.10 25.08 -7.38
C GLY A 124 -3.48 23.73 -7.75
N ALA A 125 -2.61 23.73 -8.77
CA ALA A 125 -2.07 22.50 -9.33
C ALA A 125 -1.23 21.68 -8.33
N VAL A 126 -0.35 22.34 -7.57
CA VAL A 126 0.53 21.65 -6.61
C VAL A 126 -0.27 21.08 -5.44
N SER A 127 -1.25 21.83 -4.93
CA SER A 127 -2.12 21.34 -3.85
C SER A 127 -2.91 20.12 -4.29
N THR A 128 -3.42 20.07 -5.52
CA THR A 128 -4.10 18.87 -6.06
C THR A 128 -3.19 17.65 -6.05
N VAL A 129 -1.93 17.80 -6.47
CA VAL A 129 -0.94 16.70 -6.44
C VAL A 129 -0.71 16.23 -5.01
N PHE A 130 -0.50 17.15 -4.06
CA PHE A 130 -0.25 16.80 -2.66
C PHE A 130 -1.46 16.14 -2.01
N VAL A 131 -2.68 16.62 -2.29
CA VAL A 131 -3.92 15.98 -1.83
C VAL A 131 -3.97 14.52 -2.31
N PHE A 132 -3.68 14.24 -3.58
CA PHE A 132 -3.64 12.86 -4.07
C PHE A 132 -2.53 12.03 -3.42
N ILE A 133 -1.33 12.59 -3.22
CA ILE A 133 -0.24 11.89 -2.52
C ILE A 133 -0.69 11.50 -1.10
N VAL A 134 -1.23 12.44 -0.34
CA VAL A 134 -1.68 12.19 1.04
C VAL A 134 -2.79 11.15 1.05
N LEU A 135 -3.84 11.34 0.24
CA LEU A 135 -5.01 10.46 0.23
C LEU A 135 -4.63 9.04 -0.17
N ILE A 136 -3.88 8.86 -1.27
CA ILE A 136 -3.47 7.53 -1.76
C ILE A 136 -2.60 6.83 -0.73
N ASN A 137 -1.63 7.53 -0.11
CA ASN A 137 -0.76 6.93 0.89
C ASN A 137 -1.51 6.58 2.18
N LEU A 138 -2.46 7.41 2.63
CA LEU A 138 -3.30 7.06 3.78
C LEU A 138 -4.18 5.85 3.49
N VAL A 139 -4.80 5.77 2.30
CA VAL A 139 -5.59 4.61 1.88
C VAL A 139 -4.72 3.36 1.86
N LEU A 140 -3.55 3.41 1.20
CA LEU A 140 -2.62 2.27 1.15
C LEU A 140 -2.17 1.82 2.55
N ALA A 141 -1.87 2.76 3.44
CA ALA A 141 -1.46 2.45 4.80
C ALA A 141 -2.59 1.78 5.61
N VAL A 142 -3.76 2.40 5.67
CA VAL A 142 -4.88 1.89 6.49
C VAL A 142 -5.40 0.56 5.93
N PHE A 143 -5.49 0.44 4.61
CA PHE A 143 -5.92 -0.79 3.96
C PHE A 143 -4.95 -1.94 4.25
N ASN A 144 -3.64 -1.73 4.06
CA ASN A 144 -2.64 -2.77 4.33
C ASN A 144 -2.50 -3.11 5.82
N LEU A 145 -2.83 -2.21 6.75
CA LEU A 145 -2.84 -2.53 8.20
C LEU A 145 -4.02 -3.40 8.63
N THR A 146 -4.95 -3.71 7.73
CA THR A 146 -6.07 -4.59 8.03
C THR A 146 -5.58 -6.00 8.39
N PRO A 147 -6.07 -6.60 9.50
CA PRO A 147 -5.69 -7.94 9.94
C PRO A 147 -6.36 -9.06 9.10
N LEU A 148 -6.32 -8.96 7.78
CA LEU A 148 -6.96 -9.91 6.85
C LEU A 148 -6.00 -10.22 5.69
N PRO A 149 -5.66 -11.49 5.42
CA PRO A 149 -4.89 -11.86 4.24
C PRO A 149 -5.60 -11.40 2.95
N PRO A 150 -4.88 -10.88 1.94
CA PRO A 150 -3.41 -10.89 1.79
C PRO A 150 -2.69 -9.65 2.37
N PHE A 151 -3.34 -8.80 3.15
CA PHE A 151 -2.77 -7.54 3.63
C PHE A 151 -1.68 -7.73 4.70
N ASP A 152 -0.76 -6.77 4.79
CA ASP A 152 0.36 -6.77 5.76
C ASP A 152 -0.09 -6.94 7.21
N GLY A 153 -1.23 -6.35 7.59
CA GLY A 153 -1.79 -6.43 8.93
C GLY A 153 -2.05 -7.86 9.38
N SER A 154 -2.30 -8.79 8.45
CA SER A 154 -2.44 -10.20 8.76
C SER A 154 -1.12 -10.83 9.21
N HIS A 155 0.00 -10.50 8.56
CA HIS A 155 1.34 -10.93 8.97
C HIS A 155 1.71 -10.38 10.35
N ILE A 156 1.33 -9.13 10.63
CA ILE A 156 1.49 -8.53 11.97
C ILE A 156 0.69 -9.35 12.99
N LEU A 157 -0.62 -9.54 12.75
CA LEU A 157 -1.50 -10.27 13.66
C LEU A 157 -0.96 -11.68 13.97
N PHE A 158 -0.62 -12.45 12.94
CA PHE A 158 -0.19 -13.85 13.12
C PHE A 158 1.19 -13.98 13.75
N ALA A 159 2.09 -13.03 13.55
CA ALA A 159 3.37 -13.00 14.27
C ALA A 159 3.17 -12.82 15.80
N PHE A 160 2.17 -12.05 16.22
CA PHE A 160 1.85 -11.87 17.65
C PHE A 160 1.06 -13.03 18.25
N LEU A 161 0.12 -13.62 17.50
CA LEU A 161 -0.65 -14.78 17.95
C LEU A 161 0.19 -16.07 18.00
N GLY A 162 1.24 -16.14 17.18
CA GLY A 162 2.09 -17.31 17.05
C GLY A 162 1.32 -18.56 16.62
N GLY A 163 1.83 -19.74 17.01
CA GLY A 163 1.24 -21.03 16.62
C GLY A 163 -0.21 -21.26 17.08
N LYS A 164 -0.72 -20.47 18.03
CA LYS A 164 -2.09 -20.61 18.57
C LYS A 164 -3.18 -20.34 17.53
N ALA A 165 -2.87 -19.55 16.50
CA ALA A 165 -3.81 -19.17 15.45
C ALA A 165 -3.51 -19.81 14.09
N LYS A 166 -2.70 -20.89 14.05
CA LYS A 166 -2.25 -21.51 12.80
C LYS A 166 -3.40 -22.00 11.92
N GLU A 167 -4.44 -22.60 12.51
CA GLU A 167 -5.62 -23.05 11.78
C GLU A 167 -6.41 -21.87 11.18
N ALA A 168 -6.61 -20.82 11.97
CA ALA A 168 -7.24 -19.58 11.50
C ALA A 168 -6.42 -18.92 10.38
N GLN A 169 -5.09 -18.89 10.50
CA GLN A 169 -4.20 -18.37 9.45
C GLN A 169 -4.35 -19.15 8.15
N VAL A 170 -4.34 -20.49 8.21
CA VAL A 170 -4.51 -21.34 7.03
C VAL A 170 -5.88 -21.13 6.40
N PHE A 171 -6.94 -21.04 7.21
CA PHE A 171 -8.30 -20.77 6.74
C PHE A 171 -8.40 -19.41 6.04
N LEU A 172 -7.99 -18.32 6.71
CA LEU A 172 -8.07 -16.97 6.16
C LEU A 172 -7.20 -16.81 4.91
N THR A 173 -6.03 -17.44 4.87
CA THR A 173 -5.16 -17.40 3.68
C THR A 173 -5.81 -18.15 2.51
N ARG A 174 -6.40 -19.33 2.76
CA ARG A 174 -7.09 -20.14 1.74
C ARG A 174 -8.27 -19.39 1.11
N TYR A 175 -9.04 -18.67 1.93
CA TYR A 175 -10.22 -17.93 1.46
C TYR A 175 -9.95 -16.45 1.20
N SER A 176 -8.67 -16.03 1.16
CA SER A 176 -8.25 -14.63 1.03
C SER A 176 -8.92 -13.88 -0.12
N PHE A 177 -9.04 -14.50 -1.31
CA PHE A 177 -9.74 -13.88 -2.44
C PHE A 177 -11.24 -13.65 -2.19
N ALA A 178 -11.94 -14.63 -1.62
CA ALA A 178 -13.36 -14.48 -1.29
C ALA A 178 -13.57 -13.42 -0.18
N LEU A 179 -12.68 -13.43 0.80
CA LEU A 179 -12.66 -12.45 1.90
C LEU A 179 -12.31 -11.05 1.40
N LEU A 180 -11.45 -10.91 0.39
CA LEU A 180 -11.13 -9.64 -0.26
C LEU A 180 -12.37 -9.04 -0.93
N PHE A 181 -13.16 -9.83 -1.64
CA PHE A 181 -14.43 -9.35 -2.20
C PHE A 181 -15.38 -8.89 -1.10
N LEU A 182 -15.60 -9.70 -0.06
CA LEU A 182 -16.44 -9.33 1.08
C LEU A 182 -15.92 -8.04 1.74
N TYR A 183 -14.61 -7.91 1.88
CA TYR A 183 -13.94 -6.76 2.48
C TYR A 183 -14.20 -5.47 1.68
N ILE A 184 -14.07 -5.51 0.36
CA ILE A 184 -14.30 -4.34 -0.50
C ILE A 184 -15.74 -3.83 -0.39
N PHE A 185 -16.73 -4.72 -0.25
CA PHE A 185 -18.13 -4.30 -0.17
C PHE A 185 -18.62 -3.97 1.25
N LEU A 186 -18.13 -4.65 2.29
CA LEU A 186 -18.59 -4.44 3.67
C LEU A 186 -17.65 -3.56 4.51
N ILE A 187 -16.33 -3.75 4.38
CA ILE A 187 -15.35 -3.20 5.31
C ILE A 187 -14.73 -1.91 4.76
N PHE A 188 -14.59 -1.76 3.45
CA PHE A 188 -14.09 -0.53 2.83
C PHE A 188 -14.88 0.74 3.27
N PRO A 189 -16.22 0.72 3.40
CA PRO A 189 -16.96 1.87 3.94
C PRO A 189 -16.55 2.25 5.37
N LEU A 190 -16.03 1.32 6.17
CA LEU A 190 -15.55 1.58 7.54
C LEU A 190 -14.15 2.21 7.57
N ILE A 191 -13.36 2.04 6.51
CA ILE A 191 -12.03 2.66 6.37
C ILE A 191 -12.15 4.14 6.02
N SER A 192 -13.14 4.50 5.21
CA SER A 192 -13.31 5.86 4.69
C SER A 192 -13.37 6.94 5.81
N PRO A 193 -14.11 6.75 6.91
CA PRO A 193 -14.07 7.67 8.05
C PRO A 193 -12.69 7.81 8.69
N ILE A 194 -11.94 6.71 8.80
CA ILE A 194 -10.59 6.71 9.39
C ILE A 194 -9.64 7.50 8.50
N VAL A 195 -9.66 7.24 7.19
CA VAL A 195 -8.83 7.96 6.21
C VAL A 195 -9.20 9.45 6.19
N SER A 196 -10.49 9.77 6.20
CA SER A 196 -10.98 11.16 6.20
C SER A 196 -10.55 11.91 7.48
N PHE A 197 -10.68 11.26 8.64
CA PHE A 197 -10.21 11.81 9.91
C PHE A 197 -8.69 12.08 9.87
N LEU A 198 -7.89 11.10 9.46
CA LEU A 198 -6.44 11.26 9.35
C LEU A 198 -6.06 12.34 8.34
N PHE A 199 -6.74 12.40 7.20
CA PHE A 199 -6.52 13.41 6.18
C PHE A 199 -6.74 14.81 6.74
N ASN A 200 -7.94 15.10 7.27
CA ASN A 200 -8.27 16.40 7.84
C ASN A 200 -7.34 16.76 9.01
N PHE A 201 -7.00 15.79 9.86
CA PHE A 201 -6.10 16.01 10.98
C PHE A 201 -4.68 16.42 10.53
N ILE A 202 -4.14 15.77 9.49
CA ILE A 202 -2.80 16.04 8.98
C ILE A 202 -2.77 17.35 8.18
N THR A 203 -3.71 17.53 7.24
CA THR A 203 -3.71 18.64 6.27
C THR A 203 -4.34 19.91 6.81
N GLY A 204 -5.21 19.81 7.81
CA GLY A 204 -6.00 20.94 8.33
C GLY A 204 -7.10 21.42 7.39
N LEU A 205 -7.43 20.64 6.35
CA LEU A 205 -8.53 20.86 5.42
C LEU A 205 -9.84 20.24 5.91
#